data_AF-A0A1F1Q6S2-F1
#
_entry.id   AF-A0A1F1Q6S2-F1
#
_cell.length_a   1.000
_cell.length_b   1.000
_cell.length_c   1.000
_cell.angle_alpha   90.00
_cell.angle_beta   90.00
_cell.angle_gamma   90.00
#
_symmetry.space_group_name_H-M   'P 1'
#
loop_
_entity.id
_entity.type
_entity.pdbx_description
1 polymer ?
#
loop_
_entity_poly.entity_id
_entity_poly.type
_entity_poly.pdbx_seq_one_letter_code
_entity_poly.pdbx_strand_id
1 'polypeptide(L)'
;MTHAELARPTRKQRVRTLWISDVHLGTRDCQAEHLSQFLKGYQADRIYLVGDIIDGWKLRGGIYWPQAHTNVIRRLLTLSKRGTEVIYVTGNHDEFLRRYSKLILGNIQLVDEAEHLTADGRRLLVIHGDQFDVITRYHRWLAFLGDRAYEFTLVLNRWLNQWRARYGYGYWSLSAYLKHKVKGAVNFISDFEDAIAHECIRRGLHGVVCGHIHHAEIRQVGEVQYLNCGDWVESCTALIEHWDGQIELYRLADAQAREAERLAALRETA
;
A
#
# COMPACT_ATOMS: atom_id res chain seq x y z
N MET A 1 33.72 32.96 15.29
CA MET A 1 33.03 31.75 15.78
C MET A 1 32.36 31.11 14.58
N THR A 2 32.81 29.91 14.20
CA THR A 2 32.49 29.25 12.93
C THR A 2 31.07 28.69 12.94
N HIS A 3 30.39 28.80 11.79
CA HIS A 3 29.02 28.33 11.49
C HIS A 3 28.79 26.80 11.62
N ALA A 4 29.58 26.08 12.41
CA ALA A 4 29.62 24.62 12.44
C ALA A 4 28.77 23.96 13.55
N GLU A 5 27.93 24.71 14.28
CA GLU A 5 27.15 24.16 15.40
C GLU A 5 25.63 23.99 15.15
N LEU A 6 25.13 24.21 13.92
CA LEU A 6 23.68 24.13 13.63
C LEU A 6 23.20 22.87 12.90
N ALA A 7 24.05 21.86 12.70
CA ALA A 7 23.60 20.56 12.20
C ALA A 7 23.52 19.52 13.34
N ARG A 8 22.54 19.69 14.25
CA ARG A 8 22.14 18.56 15.12
C ARG A 8 21.73 17.40 14.19
N PRO A 9 22.29 16.19 14.32
CA PRO A 9 21.79 15.06 13.55
C PRO A 9 20.32 14.89 13.91
N THR A 10 19.44 14.94 12.91
CA THR A 10 18.02 14.61 13.10
C THR A 10 17.97 13.21 13.70
N ARG A 11 17.63 13.12 14.99
CA ARG A 11 17.60 11.84 15.71
C ARG A 11 16.51 11.00 15.06
N LYS A 12 16.92 9.93 14.38
CA LYS A 12 15.98 8.99 13.75
C LYS A 12 14.95 8.52 14.77
N GLN A 13 13.70 8.43 14.36
CA GLN A 13 12.65 7.84 15.17
C GLN A 13 12.87 6.33 15.23
N ARG A 14 12.90 5.78 16.45
CA ARG A 14 13.04 4.34 16.66
C ARG A 14 11.65 3.72 16.78
N VAL A 15 11.43 2.67 16.01
CA VAL A 15 10.17 1.92 15.96
C VAL A 15 10.50 0.43 15.93
N ARG A 16 9.53 -0.43 16.22
CA ARG A 16 9.77 -1.88 16.24
C ARG A 16 9.76 -2.43 14.82
N THR A 17 8.67 -2.18 14.10
CA THR A 17 8.46 -2.74 12.76
C THR A 17 7.93 -1.68 11.80
N LEU A 18 8.36 -1.77 10.53
CA LEU A 18 7.75 -1.05 9.41
C LEU A 18 7.17 -2.05 8.40
N TRP A 19 6.03 -1.72 7.81
CA TRP A 19 5.52 -2.41 6.62
C TRP A 19 5.32 -1.42 5.48
N ILE A 20 5.80 -1.82 4.30
CA ILE A 20 5.77 -1.04 3.07
C ILE A 20 5.41 -1.98 1.93
N SER A 21 4.45 -1.62 1.08
CA SER A 21 4.05 -2.40 -0.09
C SER A 21 3.99 -1.51 -1.33
N ASP A 22 3.78 -2.14 -2.50
CA ASP A 22 3.31 -1.49 -3.72
C ASP A 22 4.15 -0.25 -4.08
N VAL A 23 5.48 -0.43 -4.06
CA VAL A 23 6.44 0.63 -4.36
C VAL A 23 6.62 0.79 -5.87
N HIS A 24 6.59 -0.33 -6.61
CA HIS A 24 6.75 -0.36 -8.06
C HIS A 24 8.02 0.33 -8.57
N LEU A 25 9.18 0.04 -7.95
CA LEU A 25 10.48 0.47 -8.50
C LEU A 25 10.65 -0.08 -9.92
N GLY A 26 10.92 0.81 -10.87
CA GLY A 26 10.92 0.50 -12.30
C GLY A 26 9.83 1.25 -13.08
N THR A 27 8.89 1.87 -12.36
CA THR A 27 7.87 2.75 -12.94
C THR A 27 8.23 4.23 -12.79
N ARG A 28 7.58 5.08 -13.59
CA ARG A 28 7.72 6.55 -13.51
C ARG A 28 6.90 7.17 -12.39
N ASP A 29 5.82 6.50 -12.00
CA ASP A 29 4.85 7.02 -11.03
C ASP A 29 5.29 6.76 -9.57
N CYS A 30 6.26 5.85 -9.37
CA CYS A 30 6.88 5.57 -8.09
C CYS A 30 7.50 6.83 -7.44
N GLN A 31 7.06 7.14 -6.23
CA GLN A 31 7.52 8.24 -5.38
C GLN A 31 8.78 7.88 -4.59
N ALA A 32 9.82 7.41 -5.28
CA ALA A 32 11.02 6.82 -4.68
C ALA A 32 11.82 7.78 -3.79
N GLU A 33 11.88 9.08 -4.12
CA GLU A 33 12.52 10.10 -3.30
C GLU A 33 11.84 10.23 -1.93
N HIS A 34 10.51 10.27 -1.92
CA HIS A 34 9.72 10.35 -0.70
C HIS A 34 9.89 9.10 0.16
N LEU A 35 9.86 7.91 -0.45
CA LEU A 35 10.13 6.65 0.25
C LEU A 35 11.55 6.63 0.86
N SER A 36 12.55 7.06 0.10
CA SER A 36 13.93 7.12 0.57
C SER A 36 14.10 8.09 1.75
N GLN A 37 13.36 9.21 1.74
CA GLN A 37 13.32 10.17 2.83
C GLN A 37 12.62 9.61 4.06
N PHE A 38 11.47 8.93 3.88
CA PHE A 38 10.78 8.21 4.94
C PHE A 38 11.69 7.19 5.63
N LEU A 39 12.29 6.27 4.86
CA LEU A 39 13.23 5.27 5.38
C LEU A 39 14.47 5.89 6.05
N LYS A 40 14.86 7.12 5.68
CA LYS A 40 15.95 7.85 6.35
C LYS A 40 15.53 8.31 7.75
N GLY A 41 14.26 8.69 7.94
CA GLY A 41 13.70 9.19 9.19
C GLY A 41 13.59 8.14 10.29
N TYR A 42 13.50 6.86 9.92
CA TYR A 42 13.30 5.77 10.87
C TYR A 42 14.55 4.89 11.10
N GLN A 43 14.55 4.22 12.24
CA GLN A 43 15.36 3.07 12.58
C GLN A 43 14.41 2.01 13.15
N ALA A 44 14.26 0.89 12.44
CA ALA A 44 13.39 -0.22 12.83
C ALA A 44 14.22 -1.47 13.12
N ASP A 45 13.73 -2.32 14.01
CA ASP A 45 14.30 -3.66 14.21
C ASP A 45 13.96 -4.56 13.02
N ARG A 46 12.75 -4.41 12.47
CA ARG A 46 12.26 -5.18 11.33
C ARG A 46 11.56 -4.31 10.29
N ILE A 47 11.74 -4.66 9.02
CA ILE A 47 11.03 -4.07 7.89
C ILE A 47 10.45 -5.21 7.05
N TYR A 48 9.13 -5.20 6.89
CA TYR A 48 8.47 -6.03 5.90
C TYR A 48 8.27 -5.22 4.61
N LEU A 49 8.65 -5.84 3.51
CA LEU A 49 8.36 -5.35 2.17
C LEU A 49 7.26 -6.25 1.60
N VAL A 50 6.02 -5.78 1.61
CA VAL A 50 4.79 -6.58 1.48
C VAL A 50 4.33 -6.67 0.01
N GLY A 51 5.22 -7.16 -0.84
CA GLY A 51 5.00 -7.35 -2.27
C GLY A 51 5.09 -6.07 -3.11
N ASP A 52 5.22 -6.28 -4.42
CA ASP A 52 5.25 -5.27 -5.47
C ASP A 52 6.26 -4.13 -5.23
N ILE A 53 7.45 -4.50 -4.73
CA ILE A 53 8.52 -3.53 -4.49
C ILE A 53 9.23 -3.16 -5.78
N ILE A 54 9.41 -4.14 -6.66
CA ILE A 54 10.02 -3.96 -7.98
C ILE A 54 9.00 -4.34 -9.04
N ASP A 55 8.77 -3.47 -10.01
CA ASP A 55 7.85 -3.74 -11.11
C ASP A 55 8.56 -4.53 -12.23
N GLY A 56 8.53 -5.86 -12.11
CA GLY A 56 9.12 -6.75 -13.09
C GLY A 56 8.44 -6.69 -14.47
N TRP A 57 7.15 -6.36 -14.51
CA TRP A 57 6.40 -6.29 -15.77
C TRP A 57 6.85 -5.10 -16.63
N LYS A 58 7.00 -3.93 -16.00
CA LYS A 58 7.47 -2.72 -16.69
C LYS A 58 8.93 -2.84 -17.11
N LEU A 59 9.79 -3.43 -16.28
CA LEU A 59 11.19 -3.65 -16.62
C LEU A 59 11.39 -4.58 -17.83
N ARG A 60 10.50 -5.56 -18.05
CA ARG A 60 10.52 -6.41 -19.25
C ARG A 60 10.21 -5.63 -20.55
N GLY A 61 9.39 -4.58 -20.47
CA GLY A 61 8.99 -3.75 -21.62
C GLY A 61 9.95 -2.60 -21.94
N GLY A 62 10.93 -2.34 -21.07
CA GLY A 62 11.93 -1.29 -21.22
C GLY A 62 12.47 -0.85 -19.86
N ILE A 63 13.79 -0.73 -19.73
CA ILE A 63 14.42 -0.39 -18.45
C ILE A 63 14.23 1.10 -18.16
N TYR A 64 13.45 1.41 -17.13
CA TYR A 64 13.40 2.73 -16.51
C TYR A 64 13.91 2.62 -15.06
N TRP A 65 15.10 3.15 -14.80
CA TRP A 65 15.74 3.01 -13.48
C TRP A 65 16.54 4.26 -13.09
N PRO A 66 15.87 5.33 -12.63
CA PRO A 66 16.54 6.54 -12.15
C PRO A 66 17.33 6.29 -10.86
N GLN A 67 18.22 7.24 -10.52
CA GLN A 67 19.05 7.17 -9.30
C GLN A 67 18.20 7.08 -8.01
N ALA A 68 17.00 7.65 -8.01
CA ALA A 68 16.04 7.58 -6.91
C ALA A 68 15.71 6.14 -6.49
N HIS A 69 15.43 5.27 -7.47
CA HIS A 69 15.11 3.86 -7.25
C HIS A 69 16.28 3.13 -6.62
N THR A 70 17.49 3.40 -7.11
CA THR A 70 18.73 2.88 -6.53
C THR A 70 18.94 3.38 -5.09
N ASN A 71 18.54 4.60 -4.77
CA ASN A 71 18.67 5.15 -3.42
C ASN A 71 17.79 4.41 -2.42
N VAL A 72 16.57 4.01 -2.81
CA VAL A 72 15.67 3.18 -1.98
C VAL A 72 16.34 1.84 -1.68
N ILE A 73 16.79 1.11 -2.71
CA ILE A 73 17.48 -0.18 -2.52
C ILE A 73 18.71 -0.02 -1.62
N ARG A 74 19.57 0.98 -1.90
CA ARG A 74 20.77 1.24 -1.09
C ARG A 74 20.41 1.52 0.37
N ARG A 75 19.31 2.23 0.63
CA ARG A 75 18.83 2.53 1.98
C ARG A 75 18.42 1.26 2.71
N LEU A 76 17.61 0.40 2.08
CA LEU A 76 17.19 -0.89 2.65
C LEU A 76 18.40 -1.78 2.96
N LEU A 77 19.34 -1.91 2.01
CA LEU A 77 20.59 -2.66 2.23
C LEU A 77 21.43 -2.07 3.37
N THR A 78 21.47 -0.74 3.51
CA THR A 78 22.20 -0.07 4.60
C THR A 78 21.55 -0.32 5.95
N LEU A 79 20.21 -0.31 6.03
CA LEU A 79 19.47 -0.64 7.26
C LEU A 79 19.73 -2.10 7.64
N SER A 80 19.65 -2.99 6.66
CA SER A 80 19.93 -4.41 6.85
C SER A 80 21.35 -4.68 7.37
N LYS A 81 22.36 -4.03 6.75
CA LYS A 81 23.75 -4.08 7.23
C LYS A 81 23.93 -3.57 8.67
N ARG A 82 23.04 -2.68 9.13
CA ARG A 82 23.05 -2.11 10.49
C ARG A 82 22.24 -2.91 11.51
N GLY A 83 21.74 -4.09 11.12
CA GLY A 83 21.05 -5.02 12.02
C GLY A 83 19.53 -5.05 11.87
N THR A 84 18.94 -4.24 10.99
CA THR A 84 17.50 -4.34 10.70
C THR A 84 17.21 -5.63 9.93
N GLU A 85 16.28 -6.44 10.40
CA GLU A 85 15.77 -7.58 9.66
C GLU A 85 14.86 -7.10 8.52
N VAL A 86 15.11 -7.53 7.29
CA VAL A 86 14.30 -7.17 6.12
C VAL A 86 13.64 -8.42 5.57
N ILE A 87 12.32 -8.49 5.67
CA ILE A 87 11.53 -9.62 5.17
C ILE A 87 10.79 -9.15 3.93
N TYR A 88 11.21 -9.66 2.78
CA TYR A 88 10.60 -9.40 1.49
C TYR A 88 9.55 -10.46 1.22
N VAL A 89 8.29 -10.07 1.27
CA VAL A 89 7.15 -10.87 0.82
C VAL A 89 6.93 -10.60 -0.65
N THR A 90 6.78 -11.64 -1.47
CA THR A 90 6.56 -11.51 -2.92
C THR A 90 5.10 -11.18 -3.24
N GLY A 91 4.91 -10.31 -4.24
CA GLY A 91 3.64 -9.96 -4.86
C GLY A 91 3.53 -10.44 -6.32
N ASN A 92 2.62 -9.84 -7.07
CA ASN A 92 2.34 -10.25 -8.46
C ASN A 92 3.23 -9.54 -9.49
N HIS A 93 3.67 -8.30 -9.27
CA HIS A 93 4.58 -7.60 -10.19
C HIS A 93 6.03 -8.10 -10.07
N ASP A 94 6.40 -8.61 -8.90
CA ASP A 94 7.70 -9.22 -8.61
C ASP A 94 7.63 -10.76 -8.55
N GLU A 95 6.64 -11.37 -9.21
CA GLU A 95 6.43 -12.83 -9.32
C GLU A 95 7.70 -13.63 -9.67
N PHE A 96 8.62 -13.02 -10.42
CA PHE A 96 9.87 -13.65 -10.83
C PHE A 96 10.75 -14.01 -9.64
N LEU A 97 10.58 -13.32 -8.51
CA LEU A 97 11.27 -13.56 -7.24
C LEU A 97 10.69 -14.77 -6.47
N ARG A 98 9.45 -15.19 -6.73
CA ARG A 98 8.82 -16.33 -6.04
C ARG A 98 9.64 -17.62 -6.14
N ARG A 99 10.36 -17.83 -7.26
CA ARG A 99 11.29 -18.97 -7.44
C ARG A 99 12.45 -18.99 -6.43
N TYR A 100 12.68 -17.87 -5.74
CA TYR A 100 13.72 -17.65 -4.74
C TYR A 100 13.12 -17.40 -3.35
N SER A 101 11.85 -17.71 -3.08
CA SER A 101 11.16 -17.47 -1.79
C SER A 101 11.68 -18.26 -0.58
N LYS A 102 12.83 -18.94 -0.74
CA LYS A 102 13.58 -19.59 0.35
C LYS A 102 14.97 -18.99 0.52
N LEU A 103 15.26 -17.89 -0.16
CA LEU A 103 16.55 -17.23 -0.17
C LEU A 103 16.72 -16.40 1.11
N ILE A 104 17.84 -16.62 1.79
CA ILE A 104 18.29 -15.82 2.93
C ILE A 104 19.65 -15.22 2.57
N LEU A 105 19.74 -13.89 2.60
CA LEU A 105 20.95 -13.11 2.32
C LEU A 105 21.27 -12.20 3.50
N GLY A 106 22.01 -12.74 4.48
CA GLY A 106 22.28 -12.03 5.72
C GLY A 106 20.98 -11.73 6.48
N ASN A 107 20.71 -10.45 6.75
CA ASN A 107 19.48 -10.00 7.40
C ASN A 107 18.33 -9.75 6.41
N ILE A 108 18.39 -10.29 5.20
CA ILE A 108 17.34 -10.18 4.19
C ILE A 108 16.78 -11.57 3.92
N GLN A 109 15.48 -11.74 4.09
CA GLN A 109 14.78 -12.97 3.78
C GLN A 109 13.74 -12.70 2.70
N LEU A 110 13.69 -13.55 1.68
CA LEU A 110 12.65 -13.54 0.66
C LEU A 110 11.68 -14.68 0.96
N VAL A 111 10.37 -14.39 1.02
CA VAL A 111 9.29 -15.34 1.37
C VAL A 111 8.03 -15.05 0.53
N ASP A 112 7.08 -15.99 0.50
CA ASP A 112 5.76 -15.79 -0.11
C ASP A 112 4.71 -15.27 0.88
N GLU A 113 4.89 -15.57 2.16
CA GLU A 113 4.11 -15.05 3.29
C GLU A 113 4.98 -15.08 4.56
N ALA A 114 4.62 -14.30 5.58
CA ALA A 114 5.27 -14.34 6.88
C ALA A 114 4.25 -14.22 8.01
N GLU A 115 4.61 -14.68 9.21
CA GLU A 115 3.87 -14.36 10.43
C GLU A 115 4.64 -13.33 11.25
N HIS A 116 3.91 -12.36 11.80
CA HIS A 116 4.45 -11.34 12.67
C HIS A 116 3.80 -11.41 14.05
N LEU A 117 4.61 -11.48 15.11
CA LEU A 117 4.14 -11.32 16.48
C LEU A 117 4.38 -9.87 16.90
N THR A 118 3.31 -9.13 17.16
CA THR A 118 3.37 -7.75 17.63
C THR A 118 3.89 -7.68 19.06
N ALA A 119 4.31 -6.48 19.50
CA ALA A 119 4.76 -6.28 20.89
C ALA A 119 3.65 -6.52 21.94
N ASP A 120 2.39 -6.31 21.58
CA ASP A 120 1.22 -6.57 22.43
C ASP A 120 0.66 -8.00 22.29
N GLY A 121 1.35 -8.90 21.57
CA GLY A 121 1.06 -10.33 21.52
C GLY A 121 0.10 -10.79 20.42
N ARG A 122 -0.38 -9.89 19.55
CA ARG A 122 -1.17 -10.26 18.38
C ARG A 122 -0.30 -10.96 17.34
N ARG A 123 -0.84 -12.02 16.74
CA ARG A 123 -0.25 -12.73 15.60
C ARG A 123 -0.88 -12.22 14.31
N LEU A 124 -0.09 -11.63 13.43
CA LEU A 124 -0.53 -11.07 12.15
C LEU A 124 0.03 -11.90 10.99
N LEU A 125 -0.82 -12.23 10.01
CA LEU A 125 -0.37 -12.69 8.70
C LEU A 125 0.23 -11.51 7.95
N VAL A 126 1.37 -11.68 7.28
CA VAL A 126 1.93 -10.70 6.36
C VAL A 126 1.98 -11.33 4.97
N ILE A 127 1.16 -10.81 4.06
CA ILE A 127 0.99 -11.36 2.71
C ILE A 127 0.68 -10.23 1.74
N HIS A 128 1.09 -10.32 0.48
CA HIS A 128 0.79 -9.27 -0.50
C HIS A 128 -0.71 -9.10 -0.75
N GLY A 129 -1.42 -10.19 -1.09
CA GLY A 129 -2.87 -10.20 -1.29
C GLY A 129 -3.32 -10.83 -2.60
N ASP A 130 -2.49 -10.79 -3.65
CA ASP A 130 -2.79 -11.32 -4.99
C ASP A 130 -3.25 -12.79 -5.01
N GLN A 131 -2.91 -13.56 -3.98
CA GLN A 131 -3.36 -14.94 -3.81
C GLN A 131 -4.89 -15.07 -3.67
N PHE A 132 -5.57 -14.02 -3.18
CA PHE A 132 -7.02 -14.02 -2.95
C PHE A 132 -7.83 -13.55 -4.17
N ASP A 133 -7.18 -13.03 -5.22
CA ASP A 133 -7.82 -12.68 -6.49
C ASP A 133 -8.49 -13.87 -7.18
N VAL A 134 -7.93 -15.07 -7.03
CA VAL A 134 -8.49 -16.28 -7.67
C VAL A 134 -9.79 -16.70 -7.00
N ILE A 135 -9.93 -16.42 -5.70
CA ILE A 135 -11.12 -16.74 -4.92
C ILE A 135 -12.24 -15.75 -5.27
N THR A 136 -11.93 -14.45 -5.39
CA THR A 136 -12.90 -13.41 -5.80
C THR A 136 -13.31 -13.54 -7.28
N ARG A 137 -12.48 -14.14 -8.15
CA ARG A 137 -12.81 -14.38 -9.58
C ARG A 137 -14.07 -15.22 -9.82
N TYR A 138 -14.51 -16.08 -8.90
CA TYR A 138 -15.77 -16.83 -9.09
C TYR A 138 -17.02 -15.93 -9.06
N HIS A 139 -16.92 -14.70 -8.56
CA HIS A 139 -18.00 -13.70 -8.60
C HIS A 139 -17.97 -12.82 -9.88
N ARG A 140 -16.92 -12.89 -10.71
CA ARG A 140 -16.77 -12.04 -11.91
C ARG A 140 -17.83 -12.27 -12.98
N TRP A 141 -18.37 -13.48 -13.13
CA TRP A 141 -19.38 -13.73 -14.17
C TRP A 141 -20.71 -13.00 -13.89
N LEU A 142 -21.06 -12.81 -12.61
CA LEU A 142 -22.18 -11.96 -12.19
C LEU A 142 -21.90 -10.47 -12.45
N ALA A 143 -20.68 -10.01 -12.17
CA ALA A 143 -20.26 -8.63 -12.47
C ALA A 143 -20.27 -8.33 -13.98
N PHE A 144 -19.80 -9.29 -14.81
CA PHE A 144 -19.80 -9.18 -16.27
C PHE A 144 -21.21 -9.14 -16.89
N LEU A 145 -22.17 -9.88 -16.32
CA LEU A 145 -23.57 -9.82 -16.73
C LEU A 145 -24.18 -8.45 -16.40
N GLY A 146 -23.78 -7.87 -15.25
CA GLY A 146 -24.13 -6.50 -14.84
C GLY A 146 -23.55 -5.43 -15.77
N ASP A 147 -22.28 -5.56 -16.17
CA ASP A 147 -21.60 -4.58 -17.04
C ASP A 147 -22.20 -4.50 -18.44
N ARG A 148 -22.62 -5.63 -19.03
CA ARG A 148 -23.28 -5.64 -20.35
C ARG A 148 -24.70 -5.08 -20.31
N ALA A 149 -25.45 -5.36 -19.24
CA ALA A 149 -26.76 -4.73 -19.03
C ALA A 149 -26.61 -3.21 -18.82
N TYR A 150 -25.51 -2.78 -18.16
CA TYR A 150 -25.18 -1.39 -17.85
C TYR A 150 -24.74 -0.57 -19.08
N GLU A 151 -23.87 -1.10 -19.94
CA GLU A 151 -23.53 -0.44 -21.21
C GLU A 151 -24.75 -0.27 -22.10
N PHE A 152 -25.64 -1.27 -22.14
CA PHE A 152 -26.92 -1.17 -22.83
C PHE A 152 -27.79 -0.06 -22.23
N THR A 153 -27.80 0.13 -20.90
CA THR A 153 -28.52 1.23 -20.24
C THR A 153 -27.90 2.60 -20.52
N LEU A 154 -26.57 2.70 -20.69
CA LEU A 154 -25.88 3.94 -21.05
C LEU A 154 -26.18 4.40 -22.47
N VAL A 155 -26.27 3.45 -23.42
CA VAL A 155 -26.73 3.72 -24.79
C VAL A 155 -28.19 4.18 -24.77
N LEU A 156 -29.03 3.53 -23.97
CA LEU A 156 -30.43 3.92 -23.76
C LEU A 156 -30.55 5.34 -23.18
N ASN A 157 -29.71 5.69 -22.20
CA ASN A 157 -29.69 7.00 -21.53
C ASN A 157 -29.26 8.15 -22.47
N ARG A 158 -28.32 7.88 -23.39
CA ARG A 158 -27.96 8.85 -24.44
C ARG A 158 -29.14 9.09 -25.38
N TRP A 159 -29.82 8.03 -25.81
CA TRP A 159 -31.04 8.13 -26.62
C TRP A 159 -32.17 8.87 -25.89
N LEU A 160 -32.39 8.59 -24.62
CA LEU A 160 -33.41 9.23 -23.77
C LEU A 160 -33.14 10.73 -23.58
N ASN A 161 -31.88 11.13 -23.37
CA ASN A 161 -31.51 12.55 -23.26
C ASN A 161 -31.59 13.29 -24.61
N GLN A 162 -31.28 12.61 -25.73
CA GLN A 162 -31.47 13.16 -27.07
C GLN A 162 -32.97 13.40 -27.37
N TRP A 163 -33.84 12.50 -26.91
CA TRP A 163 -35.29 12.61 -27.06
C TRP A 163 -35.88 13.69 -26.14
N ARG A 164 -35.45 13.78 -24.88
CA ARG A 164 -35.86 14.82 -23.92
C ARG A 164 -35.48 16.23 -24.38
N ALA A 165 -34.30 16.39 -24.98
CA ALA A 165 -33.85 17.66 -25.54
C ALA A 165 -34.75 18.16 -26.70
N ARG A 166 -35.38 17.24 -27.46
CA ARG A 166 -36.35 17.57 -28.52
C ARG A 166 -37.73 18.00 -28.01
N TYR A 167 -38.08 17.66 -26.77
CA TYR A 167 -39.38 17.99 -26.15
C TYR A 167 -39.27 19.00 -24.99
N GLY A 168 -38.12 19.67 -24.82
CA GLY A 168 -37.97 20.80 -23.89
C GLY A 168 -37.77 20.44 -22.42
N TYR A 169 -37.41 19.20 -22.08
CA TYR A 169 -37.09 18.81 -20.69
C TYR A 169 -35.57 18.80 -20.42
N GLY A 170 -35.16 19.33 -19.25
CA GLY A 170 -33.75 19.54 -18.87
C GLY A 170 -32.88 18.28 -18.62
N TYR A 171 -31.58 18.53 -18.44
CA TYR A 171 -30.45 17.59 -18.31
C TYR A 171 -30.51 16.66 -17.08
N TRP A 172 -29.93 15.46 -17.20
CA TRP A 172 -29.84 14.42 -16.14
C TRP A 172 -28.37 14.06 -15.83
N SER A 173 -27.99 13.89 -14.55
CA SER A 173 -26.59 14.00 -14.09
C SER A 173 -25.81 12.70 -13.80
N LEU A 174 -24.52 12.78 -14.11
CA LEU A 174 -23.41 11.84 -13.92
C LEU A 174 -23.11 11.45 -12.45
N SER A 175 -23.76 12.07 -11.47
CA SER A 175 -23.61 11.77 -10.04
C SER A 175 -24.27 10.45 -9.63
N ALA A 176 -25.24 9.96 -10.41
CA ALA A 176 -25.75 8.59 -10.29
C ALA A 176 -24.83 7.55 -10.96
N TYR A 177 -23.96 7.98 -11.89
CA TYR A 177 -23.06 7.14 -12.69
C TYR A 177 -21.78 6.73 -11.92
N LEU A 178 -21.25 7.58 -11.05
CA LEU A 178 -20.15 7.23 -10.13
C LEU A 178 -20.52 6.16 -9.10
N LYS A 179 -21.82 5.97 -8.81
CA LYS A 179 -22.30 5.02 -7.81
C LYS A 179 -22.05 3.55 -8.19
N HIS A 180 -21.93 3.20 -9.47
CA HIS A 180 -21.75 1.81 -9.90
C HIS A 180 -20.28 1.38 -9.98
N LYS A 181 -19.38 2.25 -10.48
CA LYS A 181 -17.93 1.98 -10.40
C LYS A 181 -17.44 1.93 -8.96
N VAL A 182 -17.99 2.78 -8.09
CA VAL A 182 -17.73 2.71 -6.65
C VAL A 182 -18.28 1.41 -6.07
N LYS A 183 -19.53 1.00 -6.39
CA LYS A 183 -20.07 -0.27 -5.88
C LYS A 183 -19.30 -1.51 -6.33
N GLY A 184 -18.85 -1.57 -7.59
CA GLY A 184 -18.08 -2.71 -8.09
C GLY A 184 -16.71 -2.84 -7.41
N ALA A 185 -16.00 -1.71 -7.26
CA ALA A 185 -14.74 -1.67 -6.53
C ALA A 185 -14.94 -1.96 -5.03
N VAL A 186 -15.97 -1.39 -4.41
CA VAL A 186 -16.30 -1.62 -2.99
C VAL A 186 -16.67 -3.07 -2.72
N ASN A 187 -17.45 -3.71 -3.61
CA ASN A 187 -17.78 -5.13 -3.47
C ASN A 187 -16.53 -6.02 -3.62
N PHE A 188 -15.65 -5.72 -4.59
CA PHE A 188 -14.40 -6.46 -4.75
C PHE A 188 -13.49 -6.34 -3.51
N ILE A 189 -13.36 -5.14 -2.96
CA ILE A 189 -12.60 -4.88 -1.73
C ILE A 189 -13.22 -5.66 -0.56
N SER A 190 -14.55 -5.63 -0.42
CA SER A 190 -15.25 -6.36 0.64
C SER A 190 -15.07 -7.88 0.52
N ASP A 191 -15.23 -8.45 -0.69
CA ASP A 191 -15.07 -9.89 -0.91
C ASP A 191 -13.64 -10.36 -0.64
N PHE A 192 -12.65 -9.52 -0.95
CA PHE A 192 -11.25 -9.76 -0.63
C PHE A 192 -10.98 -9.70 0.88
N GLU A 193 -11.45 -8.64 1.54
CA GLU A 193 -11.35 -8.46 2.99
C GLU A 193 -11.93 -9.67 3.74
N ASP A 194 -13.12 -10.12 3.32
CA ASP A 194 -13.81 -11.26 3.91
C ASP A 194 -13.05 -12.58 3.70
N ALA A 195 -12.51 -12.81 2.49
CA ALA A 195 -11.75 -14.02 2.19
C ALA A 195 -10.46 -14.11 3.02
N ILE A 196 -9.74 -12.99 3.18
CA ILE A 196 -8.53 -12.93 4.00
C ILE A 196 -8.85 -13.05 5.49
N ALA A 197 -9.91 -12.40 5.96
CA ALA A 197 -10.34 -12.52 7.35
C ALA A 197 -10.70 -13.97 7.69
N HIS A 198 -11.40 -14.66 6.80
CA HIS A 198 -11.71 -16.08 6.97
C HIS A 198 -10.45 -16.95 7.12
N GLU A 199 -9.43 -16.69 6.29
CA GLU A 199 -8.16 -17.41 6.37
C GLU A 199 -7.41 -17.14 7.68
N CYS A 200 -7.42 -15.90 8.16
CA CYS A 200 -6.81 -15.54 9.44
C CYS A 200 -7.47 -16.27 10.61
N ILE A 201 -8.81 -16.29 10.65
CA ILE A 201 -9.57 -17.03 11.67
C ILE A 201 -9.22 -18.52 11.62
N ARG A 202 -9.20 -19.11 10.42
CA ARG A 202 -8.85 -20.52 10.22
C ARG A 202 -7.45 -20.87 10.76
N ARG A 203 -6.49 -19.94 10.66
CA ARG A 203 -5.11 -20.10 11.16
C ARG A 203 -4.92 -19.65 12.62
N GLY A 204 -5.97 -19.14 13.29
CA GLY A 204 -5.87 -18.59 14.63
C GLY A 204 -4.97 -17.34 14.70
N LEU A 205 -5.03 -16.51 13.67
CA LEU A 205 -4.34 -15.22 13.56
C LEU A 205 -5.30 -14.09 13.91
N HIS A 206 -4.77 -13.03 14.51
CA HIS A 206 -5.54 -11.89 15.02
C HIS A 206 -5.70 -10.78 13.96
N GLY A 207 -4.93 -10.84 12.87
CA GLY A 207 -4.94 -9.81 11.85
C GLY A 207 -4.12 -10.17 10.63
N VAL A 208 -4.15 -9.29 9.65
CA VAL A 208 -3.41 -9.38 8.39
C VAL A 208 -2.82 -8.02 8.04
N VAL A 209 -1.57 -8.04 7.57
CA VAL A 209 -0.91 -6.91 6.92
C VAL A 209 -0.75 -7.23 5.44
N CYS A 210 -1.29 -6.38 4.57
CA CYS A 210 -1.27 -6.58 3.13
C CYS A 210 -1.05 -5.30 2.32
N GLY A 211 -0.97 -5.46 0.99
CA GLY A 211 -0.88 -4.40 0.00
C GLY A 211 -1.92 -4.62 -1.10
N HIS A 212 -1.50 -4.62 -2.37
CA HIS A 212 -2.22 -5.07 -3.57
C HIS A 212 -3.45 -4.25 -4.00
N ILE A 213 -4.32 -3.83 -3.07
CA ILE A 213 -5.51 -3.02 -3.34
C ILE A 213 -5.19 -1.53 -3.44
N HIS A 214 -3.98 -1.11 -3.02
CA HIS A 214 -3.55 0.30 -2.97
C HIS A 214 -4.47 1.20 -2.12
N HIS A 215 -5.21 0.61 -1.17
CA HIS A 215 -6.11 1.33 -0.29
C HIS A 215 -5.60 1.31 1.14
N ALA A 216 -4.84 2.34 1.52
CA ALA A 216 -4.24 2.48 2.84
C ALA A 216 -5.30 2.61 3.95
N GLU A 217 -5.49 1.56 4.75
CA GLU A 217 -6.51 1.51 5.79
C GLU A 217 -6.10 0.58 6.95
N ILE A 218 -6.53 0.94 8.17
CA ILE A 218 -6.57 0.03 9.33
C ILE A 218 -8.03 -0.10 9.72
N ARG A 219 -8.57 -1.31 9.63
CA ARG A 219 -9.98 -1.58 9.86
C ARG A 219 -10.19 -2.92 10.56
N GLN A 220 -11.29 -3.02 11.29
CA GLN A 220 -11.73 -4.28 11.88
C GLN A 220 -12.70 -4.99 10.92
N VAL A 221 -12.39 -6.22 10.53
CA VAL A 221 -13.22 -7.08 9.67
C VAL A 221 -13.59 -8.32 10.49
N GLY A 222 -14.79 -8.31 11.06
CA GLY A 222 -15.19 -9.30 12.06
C GLY A 222 -14.24 -9.29 13.27
N GLU A 223 -13.61 -10.43 13.57
CA GLU A 223 -12.64 -10.56 14.66
C GLU A 223 -11.19 -10.30 14.22
N VAL A 224 -10.96 -10.07 12.91
CA VAL A 224 -9.62 -9.91 12.33
C VAL A 224 -9.33 -8.44 12.10
N GLN A 225 -8.14 -8.01 12.52
CA GLN A 225 -7.63 -6.68 12.17
C GLN A 225 -7.06 -6.71 10.75
N TYR A 226 -7.63 -5.93 9.86
CA TYR A 226 -7.15 -5.73 8.50
C TYR A 226 -6.29 -4.47 8.44
N LEU A 227 -5.04 -4.61 7.99
CA LEU A 227 -4.10 -3.51 7.83
C LEU A 227 -3.55 -3.53 6.41
N ASN A 228 -3.86 -2.51 5.62
CA ASN A 228 -3.33 -2.34 4.28
C ASN A 228 -2.32 -1.19 4.26
N CYS A 229 -1.13 -1.45 3.72
CA CYS A 229 -0.03 -0.49 3.70
C CYS A 229 -0.25 0.67 2.72
N GLY A 230 -1.18 0.52 1.76
CA GLY A 230 -1.36 1.43 0.64
C GLY A 230 -0.28 1.23 -0.41
N ASP A 231 0.38 2.32 -0.83
CA ASP A 231 1.35 2.28 -1.92
C ASP A 231 2.31 3.50 -1.88
N TRP A 232 3.38 3.44 -2.68
CA TRP A 232 4.30 4.56 -2.89
C TRP A 232 4.24 5.09 -4.33
N VAL A 233 3.02 5.21 -4.86
CA VAL A 233 2.70 5.76 -6.18
C VAL A 233 1.74 6.95 -6.04
N GLU A 234 0.59 6.73 -5.43
CA GLU A 234 -0.47 7.71 -5.16
C GLU A 234 -0.58 8.06 -3.67
N SER A 235 -0.72 7.05 -2.79
CA SER A 235 -1.09 7.31 -1.38
C SER A 235 0.11 7.70 -0.49
N CYS A 236 1.31 7.22 -0.81
CA CYS A 236 2.55 7.46 -0.06
C CYS A 236 2.42 7.13 1.43
N THR A 237 2.01 5.91 1.72
CA THR A 237 1.71 5.43 3.07
C THR A 237 2.58 4.27 3.50
N ALA A 238 2.64 4.04 4.82
CA ALA A 238 3.31 2.89 5.42
C ALA A 238 2.66 2.55 6.76
N LEU A 239 2.78 1.32 7.22
CA LEU A 239 2.41 0.97 8.59
C LEU A 239 3.65 0.98 9.49
N ILE A 240 3.46 1.47 10.71
CA ILE A 240 4.50 1.61 11.72
C ILE A 240 4.01 0.96 13.01
N GLU A 241 4.74 -0.05 13.50
CA GLU A 241 4.52 -0.59 14.84
C GLU A 241 5.49 0.05 15.82
N HIS A 242 4.91 0.58 16.89
CA HIS A 242 5.61 1.13 18.04
C HIS A 242 5.93 0.03 19.07
N TRP A 243 6.79 0.35 20.03
CA TRP A 243 7.29 -0.62 21.02
C TRP A 243 6.25 -1.13 22.02
N ASP A 244 5.12 -0.44 22.11
CA ASP A 244 3.94 -0.84 22.89
C ASP A 244 2.96 -1.72 22.09
N GLY A 245 3.25 -1.98 20.81
CA GLY A 245 2.42 -2.77 19.91
C GLY A 245 1.38 -1.94 19.15
N GLN A 246 1.26 -0.64 19.40
CA GLN A 246 0.36 0.21 18.62
C GLN A 246 0.83 0.25 17.16
N ILE A 247 -0.09 0.04 16.23
CA ILE A 247 0.16 0.17 14.79
C ILE A 247 -0.48 1.45 14.28
N GLU A 248 0.35 2.30 13.69
CA GLU A 248 -0.01 3.57 13.08
C GLU A 248 0.04 3.45 11.55
N LEU A 249 -0.93 4.08 10.88
CA LEU A 249 -0.86 4.32 9.45
C LEU A 249 -0.22 5.67 9.18
N TYR A 250 1.02 5.66 8.71
CA TYR A 250 1.72 6.85 8.25
C TYR A 250 1.17 7.31 6.91
N ARG A 251 0.93 8.62 6.79
CA ARG A 251 0.60 9.30 5.53
C ARG A 251 1.57 10.45 5.30
N LEU A 252 2.22 10.49 4.13
CA LEU A 252 3.17 11.54 3.79
C LEU A 252 2.54 12.94 3.84
N ALA A 253 1.32 13.08 3.34
CA ALA A 253 0.59 14.35 3.33
C ALA A 253 0.45 14.95 4.74
N ASP A 254 0.04 14.14 5.71
CA ASP A 254 -0.12 14.56 7.11
C ASP A 254 1.22 14.96 7.73
N ALA A 255 2.28 14.22 7.41
CA ALA A 255 3.63 14.53 7.89
C ALA A 255 4.15 15.86 7.34
N GLN A 256 3.88 16.17 6.06
CA GLN A 256 4.25 17.44 5.44
C GLN A 256 3.45 18.61 6.03
N ALA A 257 2.15 18.44 6.26
CA ALA A 257 1.31 19.44 6.90
C ALA A 257 1.82 19.81 8.29
N ARG A 258 2.12 18.81 9.14
CA ARG A 258 2.67 19.01 10.48
C ARG A 258 4.01 19.74 10.48
N GLU A 259 4.90 19.43 9.52
CA GLU A 259 6.19 20.12 9.42
C GLU A 259 6.01 21.57 8.93
N ALA A 260 5.09 21.83 8.01
CA ALA A 260 4.77 23.18 7.56
C ALA A 260 4.24 24.06 8.72
N GLU A 261 3.32 23.53 9.52
CA GLU A 261 2.80 24.20 10.73
C GLU A 261 3.91 24.49 11.74
N ARG A 262 4.79 23.52 11.98
CA ARG A 262 5.93 23.68 12.89
C ARG A 262 6.89 24.77 12.42
N LEU A 263 7.20 24.80 11.12
CA LEU A 263 8.08 25.82 10.53
C LEU A 263 7.43 27.21 10.58
N ALA A 264 6.10 27.30 10.42
CA ALA A 264 5.37 28.55 10.59
C ALA A 264 5.45 29.05 12.03
N ALA A 265 5.18 28.18 13.02
CA ALA A 265 5.27 28.53 14.43
C ALA A 265 6.67 29.00 14.84
N LEU A 266 7.73 28.35 14.34
CA LEU A 266 9.11 28.75 14.60
C LEU A 266 9.45 30.14 14.05
N ARG A 267 8.87 30.54 12.91
CA ARG A 267 9.03 31.87 12.32
C ARG A 267 8.29 32.96 13.08
N GLU A 268 7.19 32.63 13.75
CA GLU A 268 6.44 33.58 14.59
C GLU A 268 7.11 33.81 15.95
N THR A 269 7.91 32.85 16.42
CA THR A 269 8.64 32.94 17.70
C THR A 269 10.07 33.50 17.58
N ALA A 270 10.54 33.76 16.36
CA ALA A 270 11.90 34.24 16.06
C ALA A 270 11.90 35.71 15.65
#